data_AF-A0A849ZCN2-F1
#
_entry.id   AF-A0A849ZCN2-F1
#
_cell.length_a   1.000
_cell.length_b   1.000
_cell.length_c   1.000
_cell.angle_alpha   90.00
_cell.angle_beta   90.00
_cell.angle_gamma   90.00
#
_symmetry.space_group_name_H-M   'P 1'
#
loop_
_entity.id
_entity.type
_entity.pdbx_description
1 polymer ?
#
loop_
_entity_poly.entity_id
_entity_poly.type
_entity_poly.pdbx_seq_one_letter_code
_entity_poly.pdbx_strand_id
1 'polypeptide(L)'
;MSITRTVRRFVSRPWVLQSFFAACVLGMMGHYGLGCSGWDPRRPFERHNADVDRAIEMIEDGEYENAQEVLSDYLGGGICKEGKIELTDKARKKHDGTFDLGLVIFYLAEKYGRRFGDEEPPEGQEDDPAQVEKRDLEVKCGLIVAVGIARDPQVPVELRARAMYLAGNMEFLRRNYKDALKYYEESLKLVPGVPEEQGGDAIGRDAAWNRATALRRLEKQQDAGQDGAEEQPQPQPGPQEDPQDPHGPDADVDGGGDDKGDAGNDAGDKESDQAGDGGPDGGQDAGPDAGGKTGDNDPDAGDRDPQDPRDPQNQEPEPAEPGGPSGAQGDRVLDQFEQVPTYQQEDAKKRSEGRRRSMEDK
;
A
#
# COMPACT_ATOMS: atom_id res chain seq x y z
N MET A 1 63.39 44.87 -28.60
CA MET A 1 63.34 44.36 -27.22
C MET A 1 63.39 42.84 -27.28
N SER A 2 64.46 42.26 -26.71
CA SER A 2 64.81 40.84 -26.80
C SER A 2 63.91 39.97 -25.92
N ILE A 3 63.52 38.81 -26.44
CA ILE A 3 62.80 37.75 -25.73
C ILE A 3 63.81 36.67 -25.35
N THR A 4 64.07 36.50 -24.05
CA THR A 4 64.95 35.46 -23.51
C THR A 4 64.08 34.29 -23.03
N ARG A 5 64.21 33.11 -23.67
CA ARG A 5 63.57 31.86 -23.25
C ARG A 5 64.45 31.13 -22.24
N THR A 6 63.92 30.85 -21.06
CA THR A 6 64.55 29.99 -20.04
C THR A 6 63.89 28.61 -20.06
N VAL A 7 64.64 27.59 -20.47
CA VAL A 7 64.21 26.18 -20.45
C VAL A 7 64.57 25.58 -19.09
N ARG A 8 63.58 25.16 -18.29
CA ARG A 8 63.78 24.32 -17.10
C ARG A 8 63.54 22.85 -17.48
N ARG A 9 64.59 22.03 -17.33
CA ARG A 9 64.53 20.56 -17.42
C ARG A 9 63.86 20.00 -16.18
N PHE A 10 62.79 19.22 -16.36
CA PHE A 10 62.19 18.40 -15.32
C PHE A 10 62.94 17.05 -15.28
N VAL A 11 63.52 16.72 -14.13
CA VAL A 11 64.16 15.42 -13.85
C VAL A 11 63.09 14.54 -13.19
N SER A 12 62.69 13.46 -13.85
CA SER A 12 61.79 12.44 -13.31
C SER A 12 62.58 11.50 -12.38
N ARG A 13 62.13 11.39 -11.11
CA ARG A 13 62.61 10.40 -10.14
C ARG A 13 61.66 9.19 -10.15
N PRO A 14 62.11 7.96 -10.46
CA PRO A 14 61.24 6.81 -10.72
C PRO A 14 60.87 5.98 -9.46
N TRP A 15 60.87 6.54 -8.26
CA TRP A 15 60.83 5.75 -7.01
C TRP A 15 59.69 6.10 -6.03
N VAL A 16 58.57 6.61 -6.55
CA VAL A 16 57.37 6.95 -5.72
C VAL A 16 56.12 6.16 -6.13
N LEU A 17 56.20 5.31 -7.16
CA LEU A 17 55.05 4.60 -7.74
C LEU A 17 54.87 3.15 -7.27
N GLN A 18 55.66 2.66 -6.29
CA GLN A 18 55.53 1.29 -5.77
C GLN A 18 54.84 1.17 -4.40
N SER A 19 54.53 2.28 -3.72
CA SER A 19 53.97 2.24 -2.37
C SER A 19 52.43 2.34 -2.29
N PHE A 20 51.73 2.48 -3.42
CA PHE A 20 50.27 2.60 -3.45
C PHE A 20 49.51 1.31 -3.81
N PHE A 21 50.19 0.23 -4.20
CA PHE A 21 49.54 -1.05 -4.55
C PHE A 21 49.50 -2.08 -3.42
N ALA A 22 50.19 -1.84 -2.30
CA ALA A 22 50.24 -2.78 -1.16
C ALA A 22 49.16 -2.54 -0.09
N ALA A 23 48.42 -1.44 -0.14
CA ALA A 23 47.40 -1.09 0.86
C ALA A 23 45.97 -1.55 0.50
N CYS A 24 45.72 -1.99 -0.74
CA CYS A 24 44.38 -2.44 -1.16
C CYS A 24 44.16 -3.96 -1.10
N VAL A 25 45.19 -4.77 -0.81
CA VAL A 25 45.07 -6.25 -0.84
C VAL A 25 44.82 -6.86 0.54
N LEU A 26 45.04 -6.12 1.64
CA LEU A 26 44.88 -6.65 3.01
C LEU A 26 43.59 -6.18 3.74
N GLY A 27 42.71 -5.44 3.07
CA GLY A 27 41.44 -4.95 3.64
C GLY A 27 40.19 -5.76 3.26
N MET A 28 40.32 -6.97 2.73
CA MET A 28 39.21 -7.73 2.14
C MET A 28 38.73 -8.95 2.95
N MET A 29 39.20 -9.15 4.19
CA MET A 29 38.87 -10.36 4.99
C MET A 29 38.10 -10.09 6.30
N GLY A 30 37.52 -8.91 6.48
CA GLY A 30 36.92 -8.48 7.76
C GLY A 30 35.41 -8.26 7.81
N HIS A 31 34.61 -8.72 6.83
CA HIS A 31 33.15 -8.48 6.80
C HIS A 31 32.33 -9.76 6.55
N TYR A 32 32.54 -10.80 7.36
CA TYR A 32 31.71 -12.02 7.33
C TYR A 32 31.07 -12.38 8.68
N GLY A 33 30.98 -11.43 9.61
CA GLY A 33 30.43 -11.69 10.93
C GLY A 33 29.40 -10.65 11.33
N LEU A 34 28.14 -11.09 11.40
CA LEU A 34 27.00 -10.48 12.09
C LEU A 34 26.26 -9.38 11.29
N GLY A 35 25.11 -9.75 10.69
CA GLY A 35 24.05 -8.77 10.46
C GLY A 35 23.03 -9.01 9.34
N CYS A 36 23.23 -9.93 8.40
CA CYS A 36 22.28 -10.12 7.29
C CYS A 36 21.48 -11.41 7.45
N SER A 37 20.26 -11.24 7.94
CA SER A 37 19.13 -12.16 7.86
C SER A 37 19.03 -12.81 6.47
N GLY A 38 19.38 -14.10 6.34
CA GLY A 38 18.92 -15.00 5.27
C GLY A 38 19.08 -14.57 3.80
N TRP A 39 19.75 -13.47 3.50
CA TRP A 39 19.89 -12.93 2.15
C TRP A 39 21.11 -13.56 1.50
N ASP A 40 20.90 -14.39 0.46
CA ASP A 40 21.97 -14.92 -0.37
C ASP A 40 22.30 -13.94 -1.51
N PRO A 41 23.44 -13.22 -1.48
CA PRO A 41 23.88 -12.33 -2.57
C PRO A 41 24.05 -13.04 -3.91
N ARG A 42 24.14 -14.37 -3.94
CA ARG A 42 24.22 -15.17 -5.17
C ARG A 42 22.84 -15.49 -5.75
N ARG A 43 21.77 -15.22 -5.00
CA ARG A 43 20.36 -15.36 -5.40
C ARG A 43 19.58 -14.11 -4.98
N PRO A 44 19.91 -12.92 -5.52
CA PRO A 44 19.19 -11.68 -5.22
C PRO A 44 17.70 -11.76 -5.62
N PHE A 45 17.34 -12.80 -6.39
CA PHE A 45 16.02 -13.16 -6.86
C PHE A 45 15.73 -14.66 -6.62
N GLU A 46 15.47 -15.07 -5.38
CA GLU A 46 14.48 -16.15 -5.17
C GLU A 46 13.06 -15.76 -5.68
N ARG A 47 12.96 -14.65 -6.44
CA ARG A 47 11.84 -14.19 -7.28
C ARG A 47 11.68 -14.95 -8.61
N HIS A 48 12.69 -15.66 -9.12
CA HIS A 48 12.52 -16.51 -10.32
C HIS A 48 11.90 -17.86 -9.97
N ASN A 49 10.74 -17.84 -9.32
CA ASN A 49 9.91 -19.01 -9.28
C ASN A 49 9.09 -19.04 -10.58
N ALA A 50 9.27 -20.08 -11.39
CA ALA A 50 8.62 -20.18 -12.69
C ALA A 50 7.07 -20.11 -12.61
N ASP A 51 6.47 -20.48 -11.48
CA ASP A 51 5.03 -20.35 -11.27
C ASP A 51 4.64 -18.89 -11.00
N VAL A 52 5.44 -18.14 -10.24
CA VAL A 52 5.23 -16.69 -10.04
C VAL A 52 5.44 -15.92 -11.34
N ASP A 53 6.51 -16.20 -12.08
CA ASP A 53 6.77 -15.56 -13.39
C ASP A 53 5.63 -15.85 -14.38
N ARG A 54 5.13 -17.10 -14.41
CA ARG A 54 3.96 -17.47 -15.23
C ARG A 54 2.69 -16.75 -14.79
N ALA A 55 2.46 -16.62 -13.48
CA ALA A 55 1.30 -15.90 -12.98
C ALA A 55 1.38 -14.41 -13.34
N ILE A 56 2.56 -13.79 -13.34
CA ILE A 56 2.75 -12.41 -13.79
C ILE A 56 2.40 -12.27 -15.28
N GLU A 57 2.88 -13.18 -16.13
CA GLU A 57 2.52 -13.21 -17.56
C GLU A 57 0.99 -13.33 -17.74
N MET A 58 0.34 -14.21 -16.97
CA MET A 58 -1.13 -14.33 -16.98
C MET A 58 -1.84 -13.05 -16.54
N ILE A 59 -1.30 -12.29 -15.57
CA ILE A 59 -1.86 -10.99 -15.14
C ILE A 59 -1.75 -9.97 -16.28
N GLU A 60 -0.60 -9.93 -16.96
CA GLU A 60 -0.36 -9.04 -18.10
C GLU A 60 -1.29 -9.35 -19.28
N ASP A 61 -1.61 -10.63 -19.50
CA ASP A 61 -2.55 -11.10 -20.52
C ASP A 61 -4.03 -10.98 -20.10
N GLY A 62 -4.31 -10.61 -18.83
CA GLY A 62 -5.66 -10.48 -18.28
C GLY A 62 -6.32 -11.80 -17.89
N GLU A 63 -5.55 -12.89 -17.80
CA GLU A 63 -5.97 -14.22 -17.34
C GLU A 63 -5.92 -14.35 -15.80
N TYR A 64 -6.62 -13.46 -15.11
CA TYR A 64 -6.53 -13.34 -13.65
C TYR A 64 -6.98 -14.62 -12.89
N GLU A 65 -7.95 -15.37 -13.41
CA GLU A 65 -8.37 -16.63 -12.79
C GLU A 65 -7.25 -17.69 -12.81
N ASN A 66 -6.55 -17.81 -13.93
CA ASN A 66 -5.42 -18.72 -14.06
C ASN A 66 -4.26 -18.28 -13.16
N ALA A 67 -3.98 -16.96 -13.13
CA ALA A 67 -2.96 -16.40 -12.25
C ALA A 67 -3.25 -16.68 -10.76
N GLN A 68 -4.52 -16.58 -10.34
CA GLN A 68 -4.93 -16.86 -8.97
C GLN A 68 -4.68 -18.32 -8.61
N GLU A 69 -5.07 -19.27 -9.47
CA GLU A 69 -4.86 -20.70 -9.25
C GLU A 69 -3.37 -21.02 -9.08
N VAL A 70 -2.53 -20.51 -10.00
CA VAL A 70 -1.07 -20.73 -9.97
C VAL A 70 -0.45 -20.14 -8.71
N LEU A 71 -0.84 -18.92 -8.30
CA LEU A 71 -0.31 -18.31 -7.07
C LEU A 71 -0.83 -19.01 -5.80
N SER A 72 -2.11 -19.40 -5.76
CA SER A 72 -2.67 -20.16 -4.64
C SER A 72 -1.91 -21.48 -4.45
N ASP A 73 -1.68 -22.25 -5.53
CA ASP A 73 -0.91 -23.49 -5.49
C ASP A 73 0.54 -23.26 -5.06
N TYR A 74 1.18 -22.23 -5.62
CA TYR A 74 2.54 -21.84 -5.25
C TYR A 74 2.66 -21.52 -3.75
N LEU A 75 1.68 -20.82 -3.19
CA LEU A 75 1.62 -20.45 -1.77
C LEU A 75 1.07 -21.59 -0.90
N GLY A 76 0.58 -22.67 -1.51
CA GLY A 76 -0.06 -23.80 -0.83
C GLY A 76 -1.37 -23.42 -0.15
N GLY A 77 -2.00 -22.32 -0.57
CA GLY A 77 -3.30 -21.86 -0.10
C GLY A 77 -4.43 -22.36 -0.97
N GLY A 78 -5.67 -22.14 -0.51
CA GLY A 78 -6.85 -22.35 -1.34
C GLY A 78 -7.08 -21.19 -2.32
N ILE A 79 -7.87 -21.43 -3.36
CA ILE A 79 -8.52 -20.37 -4.15
C ILE A 79 -9.59 -19.66 -3.31
N CYS A 80 -9.94 -18.42 -3.67
CA CYS A 80 -11.05 -17.71 -3.02
C CYS A 80 -12.36 -18.49 -3.21
N LYS A 81 -13.03 -18.82 -2.12
CA LYS A 81 -14.36 -19.46 -2.14
C LYS A 81 -15.26 -18.78 -1.13
N GLU A 82 -16.41 -18.28 -1.59
CA GLU A 82 -17.43 -17.66 -0.73
C GLU A 82 -16.87 -16.55 0.17
N GLY A 83 -15.93 -15.75 -0.37
CA GLY A 83 -15.28 -14.67 0.39
C GLY A 83 -14.33 -15.13 1.47
N LYS A 84 -13.88 -16.40 1.41
CA LYS A 84 -12.89 -16.97 2.32
C LYS A 84 -11.69 -17.48 1.54
N ILE A 85 -10.52 -17.24 2.09
CA ILE A 85 -9.25 -17.76 1.62
C ILE A 85 -8.37 -18.09 2.83
N GLU A 86 -7.74 -19.25 2.81
CA GLU A 86 -6.86 -19.67 3.91
C GLU A 86 -5.42 -19.24 3.65
N LEU A 87 -4.87 -18.45 4.56
CA LEU A 87 -3.45 -18.08 4.55
C LEU A 87 -2.64 -19.11 5.33
N THR A 88 -2.02 -20.04 4.60
CA THR A 88 -1.13 -21.06 5.17
C THR A 88 0.16 -20.44 5.71
N ASP A 89 0.89 -21.20 6.54
CA ASP A 89 2.22 -20.81 7.02
C ASP A 89 3.20 -20.56 5.88
N LYS A 90 3.02 -21.24 4.75
CA LYS A 90 3.84 -21.04 3.55
C LYS A 90 3.54 -19.68 2.91
N ALA A 91 2.26 -19.31 2.77
CA ALA A 91 1.86 -17.97 2.32
C ALA A 91 2.41 -16.89 3.27
N ARG A 92 2.25 -17.08 4.59
CA ARG A 92 2.80 -16.18 5.61
C ARG A 92 4.31 -16.07 5.60
N LYS A 93 5.07 -17.02 5.05
CA LYS A 93 6.53 -16.89 4.91
C LYS A 93 6.95 -16.28 3.57
N LYS A 94 6.01 -16.17 2.61
CA LYS A 94 6.23 -15.71 1.24
C LYS A 94 5.42 -14.45 0.97
N HIS A 95 5.74 -13.39 1.70
CA HIS A 95 4.95 -12.16 1.71
C HIS A 95 4.82 -11.49 0.34
N ASP A 96 5.89 -11.45 -0.47
CA ASP A 96 5.87 -10.89 -1.83
C ASP A 96 4.83 -11.62 -2.71
N GLY A 97 4.95 -12.95 -2.85
CA GLY A 97 4.00 -13.72 -3.65
C GLY A 97 2.57 -13.70 -3.09
N THR A 98 2.42 -13.58 -1.78
CA THR A 98 1.10 -13.41 -1.13
C THR A 98 0.52 -12.04 -1.44
N PHE A 99 1.35 -11.00 -1.55
CA PHE A 99 0.93 -9.67 -1.97
C PHE A 99 0.49 -9.67 -3.44
N ASP A 100 1.24 -10.37 -4.30
CA ASP A 100 0.88 -10.56 -5.71
C ASP A 100 -0.48 -11.27 -5.85
N LEU A 101 -0.73 -12.30 -5.04
CA LEU A 101 -2.06 -12.94 -4.97
C LEU A 101 -3.16 -11.94 -4.59
N GLY A 102 -2.88 -11.02 -3.65
CA GLY A 102 -3.80 -9.94 -3.30
C GLY A 102 -4.10 -9.00 -4.48
N LEU A 103 -3.10 -8.67 -5.29
CA LEU A 103 -3.28 -7.86 -6.50
C LEU A 103 -4.12 -8.59 -7.55
N VAL A 104 -3.89 -9.89 -7.78
CA VAL A 104 -4.72 -10.69 -8.69
C VAL A 104 -6.18 -10.68 -8.26
N ILE A 105 -6.44 -10.89 -6.97
CA ILE A 105 -7.80 -10.88 -6.42
C ILE A 105 -8.43 -9.49 -6.57
N PHE A 106 -7.66 -8.41 -6.42
CA PHE A 106 -8.14 -7.06 -6.70
C PHE A 106 -8.59 -6.91 -8.16
N TYR A 107 -7.79 -7.36 -9.14
CA TYR A 107 -8.16 -7.31 -10.56
C TYR A 107 -9.38 -8.20 -10.88
N LEU A 108 -9.50 -9.37 -10.24
CA LEU A 108 -10.71 -10.19 -10.32
C LEU A 108 -11.95 -9.47 -9.79
N ALA A 109 -11.82 -8.74 -8.68
CA ALA A 109 -12.91 -7.93 -8.15
C ALA A 109 -13.33 -6.80 -9.12
N GLU A 110 -12.38 -6.19 -9.82
CA GLU A 110 -12.66 -5.17 -10.84
C GLU A 110 -13.46 -5.72 -12.03
N LYS A 111 -13.29 -7.01 -12.37
CA LYS A 111 -14.08 -7.69 -13.42
C LYS A 111 -15.58 -7.69 -13.12
N TYR A 112 -15.95 -7.73 -11.84
CA TYR A 112 -17.33 -7.77 -11.40
C TYR A 112 -17.84 -6.36 -11.11
N GLY A 113 -18.21 -5.59 -12.14
CA GLY A 113 -18.74 -4.22 -12.00
C GLY A 113 -17.80 -3.15 -12.59
N ARG A 114 -17.85 -1.92 -12.06
CA ARG A 114 -17.03 -0.80 -12.54
C ARG A 114 -15.60 -0.80 -11.99
N ARG A 115 -14.65 -0.40 -12.82
CA ARG A 115 -13.23 -0.33 -12.45
C ARG A 115 -12.97 0.69 -11.36
N PHE A 116 -11.84 0.55 -10.68
CA PHE A 116 -11.37 1.55 -9.75
C PHE A 116 -11.18 2.91 -10.45
N GLY A 117 -11.69 3.98 -9.85
CA GLY A 117 -11.75 5.33 -10.40
C GLY A 117 -13.05 5.66 -11.16
N ASP A 118 -13.78 4.64 -11.63
CA ASP A 118 -15.01 4.77 -12.41
C ASP A 118 -16.24 4.28 -11.62
N GLU A 119 -16.22 4.29 -10.28
CA GLU A 119 -17.23 3.59 -9.50
C GLU A 119 -18.63 4.21 -9.60
N GLU A 120 -18.74 5.50 -9.92
CA GLU A 120 -20.02 6.18 -10.04
C GLU A 120 -20.79 5.74 -11.29
N PRO A 121 -22.08 5.36 -11.16
CA PRO A 121 -22.89 5.06 -12.31
C PRO A 121 -23.12 6.29 -13.18
N PRO A 122 -23.20 6.11 -14.51
CA PRO A 122 -23.91 7.06 -15.35
C PRO A 122 -25.33 7.26 -14.81
N GLU A 123 -25.86 8.48 -14.93
CA GLU A 123 -27.22 8.77 -14.48
C GLU A 123 -28.24 7.77 -15.05
N GLY A 124 -29.04 7.17 -14.17
CA GLY A 124 -30.07 6.20 -14.54
C GLY A 124 -29.58 4.77 -14.80
N GLN A 125 -28.31 4.44 -14.53
CA GLN A 125 -27.81 3.07 -14.56
C GLN A 125 -27.55 2.55 -13.15
N GLU A 126 -28.13 1.40 -12.81
CA GLU A 126 -27.84 0.69 -11.57
C GLU A 126 -26.82 -0.42 -11.82
N ASP A 127 -26.08 -0.79 -10.78
CA ASP A 127 -25.18 -1.95 -10.85
C ASP A 127 -26.00 -3.25 -10.82
N ASP A 128 -25.56 -4.25 -11.58
CA ASP A 128 -26.13 -5.60 -11.50
C ASP A 128 -25.86 -6.18 -10.09
N PRO A 129 -26.89 -6.46 -9.27
CA PRO A 129 -26.71 -6.93 -7.91
C PRO A 129 -25.92 -8.24 -7.84
N ALA A 130 -26.05 -9.11 -8.84
CA ALA A 130 -25.30 -10.36 -8.88
C ALA A 130 -23.80 -10.13 -9.11
N GLN A 131 -23.41 -9.07 -9.83
CA GLN A 131 -22.01 -8.68 -9.98
C GLN A 131 -21.48 -8.02 -8.71
N VAL A 132 -22.28 -7.18 -8.06
CA VAL A 132 -21.91 -6.56 -6.78
C VAL A 132 -21.62 -7.63 -5.72
N GLU A 133 -22.45 -8.67 -5.65
CA GLU A 133 -22.22 -9.78 -4.73
C GLU A 133 -20.91 -10.53 -5.05
N LYS A 134 -20.65 -10.86 -6.31
CA LYS A 134 -19.40 -11.51 -6.72
C LYS A 134 -18.17 -10.65 -6.39
N ARG A 135 -18.24 -9.34 -6.65
CA ARG A 135 -17.20 -8.39 -6.24
C ARG A 135 -16.98 -8.44 -4.73
N ASP A 136 -18.06 -8.40 -3.96
CA ASP A 136 -17.98 -8.42 -2.50
C ASP A 136 -17.24 -9.67 -1.98
N LEU A 137 -17.49 -10.83 -2.58
CA LEU A 137 -16.76 -12.07 -2.27
C LEU A 137 -15.27 -11.98 -2.62
N GLU A 138 -14.91 -11.54 -3.83
CA GLU A 138 -13.49 -11.41 -4.21
C GLU A 138 -12.74 -10.44 -3.31
N VAL A 139 -13.31 -9.26 -3.08
CA VAL A 139 -12.68 -8.26 -2.23
C VAL A 139 -12.58 -8.79 -0.78
N LYS A 140 -13.50 -9.63 -0.27
CA LYS A 140 -13.36 -10.23 1.07
C LYS A 140 -12.12 -11.12 1.15
N CYS A 141 -11.90 -11.95 0.14
CA CYS A 141 -10.67 -12.74 0.04
C CYS A 141 -9.43 -11.86 -0.06
N GLY A 142 -9.46 -10.84 -0.91
CA GLY A 142 -8.36 -9.90 -1.08
C GLY A 142 -8.00 -9.19 0.22
N LEU A 143 -8.99 -8.78 1.02
CA LEU A 143 -8.78 -8.16 2.33
C LEU A 143 -8.12 -9.12 3.32
N ILE A 144 -8.51 -10.40 3.36
CA ILE A 144 -7.86 -11.40 4.22
C ILE A 144 -6.37 -11.47 3.89
N VAL A 145 -6.03 -11.51 2.60
CA VAL A 145 -4.65 -11.56 2.10
C VAL A 145 -3.88 -10.28 2.46
N ALA A 146 -4.38 -9.12 2.04
CA ALA A 146 -3.72 -7.83 2.21
C ALA A 146 -3.56 -7.46 3.70
N VAL A 147 -4.63 -7.58 4.50
CA VAL A 147 -4.57 -7.28 5.93
C VAL A 147 -3.70 -8.29 6.68
N GLY A 148 -3.69 -9.55 6.24
CA GLY A 148 -2.81 -10.59 6.76
C GLY A 148 -1.32 -10.23 6.65
N ILE A 149 -0.91 -9.70 5.49
CA ILE A 149 0.45 -9.17 5.28
C ILE A 149 0.68 -7.92 6.11
N ALA A 150 -0.23 -6.95 6.04
CA ALA A 150 -0.04 -5.64 6.63
C ALA A 150 0.11 -5.67 8.17
N ARG A 151 -0.52 -6.65 8.83
CA ARG A 151 -0.49 -6.80 10.30
C ARG A 151 0.65 -7.69 10.81
N ASP A 152 1.36 -8.39 9.93
CA ASP A 152 2.47 -9.23 10.35
C ASP A 152 3.73 -8.37 10.58
N PRO A 153 4.26 -8.30 11.82
CA PRO A 153 5.43 -7.49 12.13
C PRO A 153 6.74 -8.01 11.52
N GLN A 154 6.76 -9.24 11.00
CA GLN A 154 7.93 -9.79 10.30
C GLN A 154 8.05 -9.27 8.86
N VAL A 155 6.98 -8.69 8.32
CA VAL A 155 6.96 -8.12 6.97
C VAL A 155 7.67 -6.76 6.95
N PRO A 156 8.50 -6.46 5.93
CA PRO A 156 9.07 -5.12 5.74
C PRO A 156 8.01 -4.02 5.74
N VAL A 157 8.34 -2.88 6.36
CA VAL A 157 7.40 -1.77 6.59
C VAL A 157 6.80 -1.27 5.27
N GLU A 158 7.60 -1.21 4.22
CA GLU A 158 7.20 -0.75 2.89
C GLU A 158 6.14 -1.67 2.27
N LEU A 159 6.31 -3.00 2.41
CA LEU A 159 5.34 -3.98 1.91
C LEU A 159 4.06 -3.98 2.75
N ARG A 160 4.17 -3.76 4.07
CA ARG A 160 2.99 -3.58 4.94
C ARG A 160 2.19 -2.34 4.56
N ALA A 161 2.84 -1.24 4.22
CA ALA A 161 2.18 -0.03 3.75
C ALA A 161 1.46 -0.28 2.42
N ARG A 162 2.13 -0.90 1.45
CA ARG A 162 1.52 -1.32 0.17
C ARG A 162 0.29 -2.20 0.37
N ALA A 163 0.34 -3.14 1.30
CA ALA A 163 -0.77 -4.01 1.63
C ALA A 163 -1.95 -3.26 2.28
N MET A 164 -1.69 -2.28 3.17
CA MET A 164 -2.75 -1.39 3.68
C MET A 164 -3.34 -0.53 2.56
N TYR A 165 -2.52 0.02 1.68
CA TYR A 165 -2.98 0.78 0.52
C TYR A 165 -3.91 -0.06 -0.38
N LEU A 166 -3.50 -1.31 -0.69
CA LEU A 166 -4.31 -2.26 -1.45
C LEU A 166 -5.65 -2.58 -0.75
N ALA A 167 -5.64 -2.81 0.56
CA ALA A 167 -6.86 -3.02 1.34
C ALA A 167 -7.81 -1.81 1.28
N GLY A 168 -7.27 -0.59 1.28
CA GLY A 168 -8.03 0.62 1.05
C GLY A 168 -8.68 0.66 -0.34
N ASN A 169 -7.92 0.32 -1.38
CA ASN A 169 -8.44 0.25 -2.76
C ASN A 169 -9.56 -0.77 -2.89
N MET A 170 -9.44 -1.90 -2.20
CA MET A 170 -10.43 -2.97 -2.12
C MET A 170 -11.75 -2.50 -1.50
N GLU A 171 -11.73 -1.82 -0.35
CA GLU A 171 -12.94 -1.25 0.26
C GLU A 171 -13.56 -0.17 -0.62
N PHE A 172 -12.72 0.60 -1.32
CA PHE A 172 -13.16 1.63 -2.25
C PHE A 172 -13.97 1.04 -3.41
N LEU A 173 -13.60 -0.15 -3.94
CA LEU A 173 -14.35 -0.83 -5.00
C LEU A 173 -15.80 -1.17 -4.62
N ARG A 174 -16.08 -1.37 -3.31
CA ARG A 174 -17.43 -1.61 -2.79
C ARG A 174 -18.11 -0.33 -2.32
N ARG A 175 -17.51 0.84 -2.59
CA ARG A 175 -17.94 2.15 -2.10
C ARG A 175 -18.01 2.24 -0.57
N ASN A 176 -17.27 1.39 0.13
CA ASN A 176 -17.15 1.45 1.58
C ASN A 176 -16.06 2.45 1.97
N TYR A 177 -16.30 3.72 1.65
CA TYR A 177 -15.30 4.78 1.77
C TYR A 177 -14.82 4.97 3.22
N LYS A 178 -15.68 4.71 4.21
CA LYS A 178 -15.31 4.81 5.63
C LYS A 178 -14.20 3.82 6.00
N ASP A 179 -14.31 2.57 5.56
CA ASP A 179 -13.27 1.56 5.85
C ASP A 179 -12.05 1.74 4.94
N ALA A 180 -12.25 2.17 3.68
CA ALA A 180 -11.15 2.55 2.80
C ALA A 180 -10.24 3.63 3.45
N LEU A 181 -10.84 4.66 4.04
CA LEU A 181 -10.12 5.72 4.75
C LEU A 181 -9.24 5.19 5.89
N LYS A 182 -9.76 4.25 6.69
CA LYS A 182 -8.99 3.63 7.78
C LYS A 182 -7.73 2.97 7.24
N TYR A 183 -7.84 2.19 6.17
CA TYR A 183 -6.70 1.50 5.57
C TYR A 183 -5.70 2.48 4.93
N TYR A 184 -6.15 3.51 4.22
CA TYR A 184 -5.24 4.54 3.70
C TYR A 184 -4.51 5.28 4.82
N GLU A 185 -5.17 5.56 5.94
CA GLU A 185 -4.55 6.17 7.11
C GLU A 185 -3.51 5.25 7.76
N GLU A 186 -3.80 3.95 7.91
CA GLU A 186 -2.81 2.97 8.36
C GLU A 186 -1.60 2.88 7.41
N SER A 187 -1.82 2.94 6.10
CA SER A 187 -0.74 3.02 5.12
C SER A 187 0.12 4.27 5.33
N LEU A 188 -0.51 5.44 5.50
CA LEU A 188 0.17 6.73 5.67
C LEU A 188 0.94 6.84 7.01
N LYS A 189 0.54 6.08 8.04
CA LYS A 189 1.31 5.97 9.29
C LYS A 189 2.63 5.23 9.10
N LEU A 190 2.68 4.30 8.15
CA LEU A 190 3.89 3.52 7.84
C LEU A 190 4.76 4.26 6.81
N VAL A 191 4.14 4.78 5.75
CA VAL A 191 4.83 5.46 4.65
C VAL A 191 4.13 6.80 4.37
N PRO A 192 4.70 7.93 4.84
CA PRO A 192 4.09 9.25 4.68
C PRO A 192 3.97 9.68 3.21
N GLY A 193 2.91 10.44 2.89
CA GLY A 193 2.66 11.01 1.56
C GLY A 193 3.50 12.24 1.23
N VAL A 194 4.82 12.13 1.38
CA VAL A 194 5.78 13.17 0.98
C VAL A 194 6.00 13.09 -0.55
N PRO A 195 6.14 14.22 -1.27
CA PRO A 195 6.46 14.19 -2.70
C PRO A 195 7.77 13.44 -3.00
N GLU A 196 7.84 12.76 -4.14
CA GLU A 196 9.05 12.01 -4.55
C GLU A 196 10.28 12.91 -4.68
N GLU A 197 10.10 14.17 -5.09
CA GLU A 197 11.17 15.17 -5.19
C GLU A 197 11.80 15.50 -3.83
N GLN A 198 11.08 15.21 -2.75
CA GLN A 198 11.52 15.38 -1.36
C GLN A 198 11.95 14.05 -0.73
N GLY A 199 12.12 12.99 -1.54
CA GLY A 199 12.50 11.66 -1.09
C GLY A 199 11.36 10.82 -0.52
N GLY A 200 10.10 11.18 -0.83
CA GLY A 200 8.94 10.38 -0.45
C GLY A 200 8.77 9.12 -1.30
N ASP A 201 8.03 8.14 -0.77
CA ASP A 201 7.65 6.92 -1.49
C ASP A 201 6.33 7.16 -2.24
N ALA A 202 6.26 6.68 -3.49
CA ALA A 202 5.09 6.76 -4.35
C ALA A 202 3.80 6.26 -3.67
N ILE A 203 3.90 5.19 -2.87
CA ILE A 203 2.77 4.58 -2.16
C ILE A 203 2.16 5.54 -1.15
N GLY A 204 2.99 6.31 -0.44
CA GLY A 204 2.50 7.34 0.48
C GLY A 204 1.71 8.41 -0.26
N ARG A 205 2.23 8.90 -1.39
CA ARG A 205 1.54 9.90 -2.22
C ARG A 205 0.20 9.36 -2.73
N ASP A 206 0.20 8.13 -3.25
CA ASP A 206 -0.99 7.52 -3.86
C ASP A 206 -2.05 7.22 -2.79
N ALA A 207 -1.64 6.78 -1.60
CA ALA A 207 -2.53 6.63 -0.44
C ALA A 207 -3.14 7.97 0.00
N ALA A 208 -2.35 9.05 0.04
CA ALA A 208 -2.86 10.38 0.37
C ALA A 208 -3.88 10.88 -0.66
N TRP A 209 -3.63 10.65 -1.94
CA TRP A 209 -4.55 10.99 -3.02
C TRP A 209 -5.86 10.20 -2.94
N ASN A 210 -5.79 8.88 -2.75
CA ASN A 210 -6.97 8.02 -2.64
C ASN A 210 -7.76 8.32 -1.37
N ARG A 211 -7.09 8.64 -0.26
CA ARG A 211 -7.72 9.13 0.98
C ARG A 211 -8.52 10.41 0.73
N ALA A 212 -7.92 11.42 0.09
CA ALA A 212 -8.62 12.66 -0.23
C ALA A 212 -9.83 12.43 -1.16
N THR A 213 -9.70 11.50 -2.10
CA THR A 213 -10.82 11.12 -2.97
C THR A 213 -11.93 10.42 -2.20
N ALA A 214 -11.61 9.46 -1.32
CA ALA A 214 -12.58 8.79 -0.47
C ALA A 214 -13.33 9.77 0.44
N LEU A 215 -12.65 10.77 1.01
CA LEU A 215 -13.29 11.84 1.79
C LEU A 215 -14.33 12.60 0.96
N ARG A 216 -13.96 13.07 -0.25
CA ARG A 216 -14.89 13.78 -1.14
C ARG A 216 -16.10 12.93 -1.52
N ARG A 217 -15.90 11.63 -1.75
CA ARG A 217 -17.03 10.71 -2.05
C ARG A 217 -17.95 10.55 -0.84
N LEU A 218 -17.38 10.47 0.36
CA LEU A 218 -18.13 10.34 1.60
C LEU A 218 -18.94 11.61 1.92
N GLU A 219 -18.41 12.80 1.63
CA GLU A 219 -19.12 14.08 1.74
C GLU A 219 -20.30 14.14 0.75
N LYS A 220 -20.05 13.84 -0.52
CA LYS A 220 -21.11 13.81 -1.56
C LYS A 220 -22.26 12.85 -1.21
N GLN A 221 -21.96 11.70 -0.59
CA GLN A 221 -22.99 10.76 -0.11
C GLN A 221 -23.86 11.32 1.02
N GLN A 222 -23.30 12.21 1.86
CA GLN A 222 -24.03 12.87 2.94
C GLN A 222 -24.93 13.98 2.39
N ASP A 223 -24.40 14.80 1.49
CA ASP A 223 -25.14 15.92 0.88
C ASP A 223 -26.33 15.42 0.05
N ALA A 224 -26.12 14.36 -0.77
CA ALA A 224 -27.18 13.78 -1.60
C ALA A 224 -28.34 13.16 -0.78
N GLY A 225 -28.16 12.91 0.51
CA GLY A 225 -29.19 12.39 1.41
C GLY A 225 -30.01 13.47 2.13
N GLN A 226 -29.55 14.73 2.15
CA GLN A 226 -30.22 15.82 2.87
C GLN A 226 -31.19 16.62 2.00
N ASP A 227 -30.94 16.71 0.68
CA ASP A 227 -31.80 17.46 -0.24
C ASP A 227 -33.01 16.66 -0.75
N GLY A 228 -33.08 15.36 -0.39
CA GLY A 228 -34.19 14.46 -0.70
C GLY A 228 -35.22 14.29 0.42
N ALA A 229 -35.04 14.98 1.56
CA ALA A 229 -36.15 15.14 2.50
C ALA A 229 -37.18 16.05 1.82
N GLU A 230 -38.18 15.44 1.18
CA GLU A 230 -39.39 16.12 0.76
C GLU A 230 -39.76 17.12 1.85
N GLU A 231 -39.72 18.41 1.52
CA GLU A 231 -40.51 19.40 2.23
C GLU A 231 -41.92 18.81 2.23
N GLN A 232 -42.34 18.23 3.37
CA GLN A 232 -43.75 17.95 3.59
C GLN A 232 -44.46 19.24 3.20
N PRO A 233 -45.42 19.19 2.25
CA PRO A 233 -46.08 20.40 1.79
C PRO A 233 -46.61 21.08 3.04
N GLN A 234 -46.05 22.25 3.37
CA GLN A 234 -46.54 23.05 4.48
C GLN A 234 -48.04 23.20 4.23
N PRO A 235 -48.90 22.86 5.21
CA PRO A 235 -50.33 22.99 5.04
C PRO A 235 -50.61 24.41 4.59
N GLN A 236 -51.21 24.55 3.40
CA GLN A 236 -51.57 25.84 2.84
C GLN A 236 -52.30 26.64 3.92
N PRO A 237 -51.92 27.90 4.18
CA PRO A 237 -52.68 28.73 5.09
C PRO A 237 -54.11 28.81 4.55
N GLY A 238 -55.04 28.30 5.34
CA GLY A 238 -56.46 28.35 5.00
C GLY A 238 -56.93 29.79 4.76
N PRO A 239 -58.07 29.98 4.09
CA PRO A 239 -58.63 31.29 3.82
C PRO A 239 -58.74 32.09 5.14
N GLN A 240 -58.12 33.26 5.18
CA GLN A 240 -58.31 34.22 6.26
C GLN A 240 -59.80 34.62 6.30
N GLU A 241 -60.51 34.16 7.32
CA GLU A 241 -61.82 34.68 7.67
C GLU A 241 -61.66 36.08 8.30
N ASP A 242 -62.50 36.99 7.83
CA ASP A 242 -62.60 38.40 8.23
C ASP A 242 -62.74 38.60 9.75
N PRO A 243 -62.10 39.63 10.34
CA PRO A 243 -62.25 39.97 11.74
C PRO A 243 -63.48 40.86 11.97
N GLN A 244 -64.58 40.26 12.44
CA GLN A 244 -65.67 41.00 13.09
C GLN A 244 -66.19 40.24 14.31
N ASP A 245 -65.82 40.74 15.50
CA ASP A 245 -66.71 41.32 16.52
C ASP A 245 -66.25 40.96 17.97
N PRO A 246 -66.27 41.92 18.92
CA PRO A 246 -65.60 41.82 20.21
C PRO A 246 -66.59 41.56 21.36
N HIS A 247 -66.42 40.50 22.15
CA HIS A 247 -66.92 40.42 23.54
C HIS A 247 -66.20 39.29 24.30
N GLY A 248 -65.60 39.58 25.45
CA GLY A 248 -65.05 38.59 26.41
C GLY A 248 -66.14 37.84 27.18
N PRO A 249 -65.90 37.26 28.38
CA PRO A 249 -64.68 37.27 29.21
C PRO A 249 -64.30 35.91 29.87
N ASP A 250 -63.20 35.94 30.65
CA ASP A 250 -62.82 35.15 31.84
C ASP A 250 -62.97 33.61 31.89
N ALA A 251 -61.86 32.91 32.17
CA ALA A 251 -61.73 32.03 33.35
C ALA A 251 -60.35 31.35 33.42
N ASP A 252 -59.79 31.39 34.63
CA ASP A 252 -58.55 30.79 35.10
C ASP A 252 -58.51 29.26 34.98
N VAL A 253 -57.36 28.66 34.63
CA VAL A 253 -56.93 27.34 35.17
C VAL A 253 -55.41 27.32 35.32
N ASP A 254 -55.02 27.35 36.60
CA ASP A 254 -53.73 27.05 37.19
C ASP A 254 -53.47 25.52 37.17
N GLY A 255 -52.21 25.09 37.20
CA GLY A 255 -51.87 23.74 37.66
C GLY A 255 -50.79 22.98 36.87
N GLY A 256 -49.59 22.92 37.46
CA GLY A 256 -48.48 22.10 36.99
C GLY A 256 -48.63 20.60 37.27
N GLY A 257 -47.63 19.84 36.83
CA GLY A 257 -47.51 18.41 37.09
C GLY A 257 -46.30 17.81 36.37
N ASP A 258 -45.21 17.66 37.11
CA ASP A 258 -44.09 16.79 36.78
C ASP A 258 -44.58 15.34 36.67
N ASP A 259 -44.14 14.60 35.64
CA ASP A 259 -44.15 13.14 35.70
C ASP A 259 -42.85 12.57 35.13
N LYS A 260 -42.02 12.09 36.06
CA LYS A 260 -40.97 11.12 35.84
C LYS A 260 -41.58 9.73 35.94
N GLY A 261 -41.40 8.92 34.91
CA GLY A 261 -41.59 7.48 34.93
C GLY A 261 -41.13 6.93 33.58
N ASP A 262 -40.59 5.74 33.44
CA ASP A 262 -40.20 4.71 34.38
C ASP A 262 -39.28 3.78 33.58
N ALA A 263 -38.28 3.21 34.25
CA ALA A 263 -37.35 2.25 33.68
C ALA A 263 -37.94 0.85 33.85
N GLY A 264 -38.13 0.11 32.75
CA GLY A 264 -38.48 -1.30 32.84
C GLY A 264 -38.80 -1.92 31.49
N ASN A 265 -37.97 -2.89 31.08
CA ASN A 265 -38.28 -4.12 30.34
C ASN A 265 -36.92 -4.75 29.96
N ASP A 266 -36.36 -5.69 30.71
CA ASP A 266 -36.84 -7.01 31.14
C ASP A 266 -36.63 -8.11 30.09
N ALA A 267 -35.90 -9.12 30.58
CA ALA A 267 -35.64 -10.49 30.17
C ALA A 267 -35.96 -11.00 28.75
N GLY A 268 -34.96 -11.67 28.17
CA GLY A 268 -35.11 -12.57 27.03
C GLY A 268 -33.99 -13.61 26.96
N ASP A 269 -33.95 -14.51 27.96
CA ASP A 269 -33.29 -15.81 27.88
C ASP A 269 -33.76 -16.59 26.64
N LYS A 270 -32.81 -17.25 25.93
CA LYS A 270 -32.93 -18.65 25.48
C LYS A 270 -31.55 -19.26 25.28
N GLU A 271 -31.12 -20.02 26.30
CA GLU A 271 -30.28 -21.19 26.15
C GLU A 271 -30.92 -22.17 25.14
N SER A 272 -30.07 -22.79 24.31
CA SER A 272 -30.37 -24.09 23.74
C SER A 272 -29.10 -24.93 23.78
N ASP A 273 -29.04 -25.76 24.82
CA ASP A 273 -28.27 -26.99 24.82
C ASP A 273 -28.84 -27.93 23.76
N GLN A 274 -27.98 -28.48 22.90
CA GLN A 274 -28.19 -29.86 22.47
C GLN A 274 -26.88 -30.57 22.17
N ALA A 275 -26.60 -31.53 23.05
CA ALA A 275 -25.57 -32.54 22.95
C ALA A 275 -25.79 -33.47 21.76
N GLY A 276 -24.68 -33.90 21.16
CA GLY A 276 -24.59 -34.98 20.18
C GLY A 276 -23.27 -35.72 20.36
N ASP A 277 -23.26 -36.61 21.36
CA ASP A 277 -22.25 -37.64 21.61
C ASP A 277 -22.40 -38.78 20.59
N GLY A 278 -21.30 -39.42 20.19
CA GLY A 278 -21.37 -40.61 19.33
C GLY A 278 -20.11 -41.04 18.57
N GLY A 279 -19.09 -41.51 19.29
CA GLY A 279 -18.39 -42.75 18.90
C GLY A 279 -16.99 -42.67 18.25
N PRO A 280 -15.93 -43.16 18.94
CA PRO A 280 -14.62 -43.47 18.39
C PRO A 280 -14.44 -44.99 18.19
N ASP A 281 -13.82 -45.40 17.08
CA ASP A 281 -13.25 -46.74 16.80
C ASP A 281 -12.42 -46.59 15.51
N GLY A 282 -11.21 -47.13 15.28
CA GLY A 282 -10.37 -48.10 15.98
C GLY A 282 -9.38 -48.70 14.94
N GLY A 283 -8.16 -49.08 15.38
CA GLY A 283 -7.19 -49.93 14.66
C GLY A 283 -6.03 -49.17 14.00
N GLN A 284 -4.79 -49.09 14.53
CA GLN A 284 -3.76 -50.12 14.84
C GLN A 284 -3.30 -50.96 13.63
N ASP A 285 -2.06 -50.70 13.18
CA ASP A 285 -0.94 -51.68 13.07
C ASP A 285 0.27 -50.97 12.41
N ALA A 286 1.40 -50.76 13.08
CA ALA A 286 2.44 -51.71 13.53
C ALA A 286 3.51 -51.97 12.45
N GLY A 287 4.76 -51.55 12.71
CA GLY A 287 5.94 -52.11 12.06
C GLY A 287 7.18 -51.19 12.00
N PRO A 288 8.37 -51.59 12.50
CA PRO A 288 9.49 -50.69 12.81
C PRO A 288 10.79 -50.91 12.00
N ASP A 289 11.80 -50.09 12.34
CA ASP A 289 13.24 -50.38 12.41
C ASP A 289 14.23 -50.08 11.26
N ALA A 290 15.43 -49.69 11.74
CA ALA A 290 16.77 -49.63 11.13
C ALA A 290 17.06 -48.45 10.17
N GLY A 291 18.09 -47.61 10.35
CA GLY A 291 19.25 -47.62 11.24
C GLY A 291 20.31 -46.68 10.63
N GLY A 292 21.24 -46.16 11.44
CA GLY A 292 22.41 -45.45 10.90
C GLY A 292 23.05 -44.43 11.83
N LYS A 293 23.86 -44.92 12.77
CA LYS A 293 24.86 -44.16 13.54
C LYS A 293 26.08 -43.81 12.67
N THR A 294 26.93 -42.96 13.24
CA THR A 294 28.35 -42.65 12.95
C THR A 294 28.54 -41.37 12.10
N GLY A 295 29.37 -40.39 12.52
CA GLY A 295 30.28 -40.39 13.66
C GLY A 295 30.83 -39.01 14.00
N ASP A 296 31.43 -39.03 15.18
CA ASP A 296 32.22 -38.01 15.84
C ASP A 296 33.36 -37.49 14.96
N ASN A 297 33.67 -36.19 15.10
CA ASN A 297 35.04 -35.65 15.14
C ASN A 297 35.00 -34.18 15.61
N ASP A 298 35.27 -34.02 16.90
CA ASP A 298 36.03 -32.89 17.47
C ASP A 298 37.45 -32.83 16.84
N PRO A 299 38.19 -31.69 16.85
CA PRO A 299 38.58 -31.04 18.10
C PRO A 299 38.69 -29.49 18.13
N ASP A 300 38.29 -28.95 19.27
CA ASP A 300 39.08 -28.11 20.20
C ASP A 300 40.45 -27.57 19.70
N ALA A 301 40.59 -26.24 19.69
CA ALA A 301 41.84 -25.54 20.05
C ALA A 301 41.64 -24.02 20.13
N GLY A 302 41.78 -23.47 21.34
CA GLY A 302 42.78 -22.42 21.56
C GLY A 302 42.30 -21.01 21.93
N ASP A 303 42.36 -20.73 23.24
CA ASP A 303 42.71 -19.44 23.86
C ASP A 303 43.76 -18.61 23.10
N ARG A 304 43.57 -17.28 23.06
CA ARG A 304 44.62 -16.23 23.12
C ARG A 304 44.02 -14.82 23.16
N ASP A 305 43.91 -14.26 24.36
CA ASP A 305 44.32 -12.86 24.64
C ASP A 305 45.86 -12.86 24.88
N PRO A 306 46.59 -11.71 24.97
CA PRO A 306 46.23 -10.29 24.77
C PRO A 306 47.23 -9.55 23.84
N GLN A 307 46.94 -8.29 23.44
CA GLN A 307 47.90 -7.16 23.53
C GLN A 307 47.35 -5.81 23.02
N ASP A 308 47.39 -4.84 23.93
CA ASP A 308 47.43 -3.37 23.73
C ASP A 308 48.79 -2.97 23.12
N PRO A 309 48.79 -2.08 22.10
CA PRO A 309 49.67 -0.92 22.22
C PRO A 309 49.06 0.38 21.66
N ARG A 310 48.86 1.33 22.59
CA ARG A 310 49.31 2.74 22.55
C ARG A 310 48.99 3.60 21.30
N ASP A 311 48.18 4.62 21.59
CA ASP A 311 48.19 6.02 21.11
C ASP A 311 49.41 6.45 20.26
N PRO A 312 49.18 7.15 19.13
CA PRO A 312 49.44 8.58 19.17
C PRO A 312 48.50 9.48 18.34
N GLN A 313 48.16 10.61 18.95
CA GLN A 313 48.15 11.98 18.40
C GLN A 313 46.94 12.43 17.56
N ASN A 314 46.09 13.22 18.24
CA ASN A 314 45.69 14.60 17.90
C ASN A 314 46.01 15.06 16.46
N GLN A 315 44.96 15.24 15.66
CA GLN A 315 44.88 16.29 14.64
C GLN A 315 43.40 16.63 14.39
N GLU A 316 42.96 17.75 14.98
CA GLU A 316 41.75 18.46 14.57
C GLU A 316 41.89 18.93 13.11
N PRO A 317 40.94 18.65 12.22
CA PRO A 317 40.85 19.35 10.94
C PRO A 317 40.15 20.70 11.12
N GLU A 318 40.85 21.77 10.75
CA GLU A 318 40.28 23.13 10.61
C GLU A 318 39.14 23.16 9.59
N PRO A 319 38.10 24.01 9.79
CA PRO A 319 37.02 24.18 8.84
C PRO A 319 37.51 24.98 7.62
N ALA A 320 37.41 24.37 6.44
CA ALA A 320 37.65 25.05 5.16
C ALA A 320 36.48 25.99 4.83
N GLU A 321 36.80 27.24 4.54
CA GLU A 321 35.87 28.26 4.04
C GLU A 321 35.30 27.90 2.66
N PRO A 322 34.01 28.19 2.38
CA PRO A 322 33.42 27.95 1.06
C PRO A 322 33.77 29.09 0.09
N GLY A 323 34.74 28.85 -0.78
CA GLY A 323 34.99 29.66 -1.98
C GLY A 323 34.01 29.29 -3.10
N GLY A 324 33.06 30.19 -3.40
CA GLY A 324 32.28 30.14 -4.64
C GLY A 324 33.17 30.35 -5.88
N PRO A 325 32.82 29.76 -7.04
CA PRO A 325 32.10 30.56 -8.03
C PRO A 325 31.10 29.78 -8.91
N SER A 326 30.23 30.54 -9.60
CA SER A 326 29.47 30.24 -10.84
C SER A 326 27.93 30.22 -10.77
N GLY A 327 27.34 31.34 -10.31
CA GLY A 327 25.91 31.65 -10.50
C GLY A 327 25.51 32.02 -11.93
N ALA A 328 25.98 31.31 -12.96
CA ALA A 328 25.64 31.59 -14.36
C ALA A 328 25.05 30.38 -15.13
N GLN A 329 24.92 29.22 -14.47
CA GLN A 329 24.31 28.03 -15.08
C GLN A 329 22.87 27.76 -14.58
N GLY A 330 22.49 28.27 -13.40
CA GLY A 330 21.15 28.08 -12.83
C GLY A 330 20.04 28.80 -13.60
N ASP A 331 20.28 30.04 -14.03
CA ASP A 331 19.26 30.84 -14.73
C ASP A 331 18.92 30.28 -16.11
N ARG A 332 19.87 29.58 -16.77
CA ARG A 332 19.63 28.94 -18.07
C ARG A 332 18.73 27.70 -17.99
N VAL A 333 18.69 27.04 -16.84
CA VAL A 333 17.86 25.86 -16.62
C VAL A 333 16.42 26.30 -16.33
N LEU A 334 16.24 27.40 -15.59
CA LEU A 334 14.92 28.00 -15.35
C LEU A 334 14.28 28.54 -16.65
N ASP A 335 15.06 29.20 -17.52
CA ASP A 335 14.58 29.64 -18.85
C ASP A 335 14.15 28.47 -19.76
N GLN A 336 14.73 27.26 -19.58
CA GLN A 336 14.31 26.07 -20.31
C GLN A 336 12.98 25.49 -19.83
N PHE A 337 12.61 25.70 -18.56
CA PHE A 337 11.33 25.25 -18.02
C PHE A 337 10.18 26.22 -18.38
N GLU A 338 10.45 27.50 -18.59
CA GLU A 338 9.44 28.47 -19.05
C GLU A 338 9.07 28.31 -20.53
N GLN A 339 9.92 27.66 -21.34
CA GLN A 339 9.65 27.39 -22.76
C GLN A 339 8.94 26.07 -23.03
N VAL A 340 8.65 25.27 -22.00
CA VAL A 340 7.89 24.03 -22.19
C VAL A 340 6.42 24.40 -22.45
N PRO A 341 5.83 23.97 -23.58
CA PRO A 341 4.43 24.25 -23.90
C PRO A 341 3.54 23.81 -22.75
N THR A 342 2.59 24.65 -22.35
CA THR A 342 1.60 24.24 -21.35
C THR A 342 0.81 23.04 -21.89
N TYR A 343 0.38 22.16 -20.99
CA TYR A 343 -0.40 20.97 -21.34
C TYR A 343 -1.61 21.29 -22.25
N GLN A 344 -2.23 22.46 -22.04
CA GLN A 344 -3.33 22.96 -22.86
C GLN A 344 -2.91 23.29 -24.31
N GLN A 345 -1.70 23.81 -24.53
CA GLN A 345 -1.17 24.04 -25.88
C GLN A 345 -0.81 22.72 -26.58
N GLU A 346 -0.29 21.73 -25.85
CA GLU A 346 0.04 20.42 -26.41
C GLU A 346 -1.21 19.63 -26.83
N ASP A 347 -2.27 19.66 -26.01
CA ASP A 347 -3.56 19.03 -26.34
C ASP A 347 -4.23 19.74 -27.54
N ALA A 348 -4.17 21.08 -27.59
CA ALA A 348 -4.65 21.85 -28.74
C ALA A 348 -3.90 21.48 -30.04
N LYS A 349 -2.57 21.31 -29.96
CA LYS A 349 -1.76 20.90 -31.11
C LYS A 349 -2.11 19.49 -31.58
N LYS A 350 -2.23 18.51 -30.68
CA LYS A 350 -2.65 17.13 -31.02
C LYS A 350 -4.03 17.09 -31.68
N ARG A 351 -5.00 17.86 -31.18
CA ARG A 351 -6.33 17.96 -31.79
C ARG A 351 -6.31 18.59 -33.18
N SER A 352 -5.41 19.54 -33.43
CA SER A 352 -5.27 20.18 -34.75
C SER A 352 -4.62 19.25 -35.79
N GLU A 353 -3.64 18.44 -35.39
CA GLU A 353 -2.96 17.48 -36.26
C GLU A 353 -3.88 16.31 -36.63
N GLY A 354 -4.74 15.85 -35.70
CA GLY A 354 -5.76 14.84 -35.97
C GLY A 354 -6.79 15.26 -37.03
N ARG A 355 -7.10 16.56 -37.14
CA ARG A 355 -8.03 17.06 -38.18
C ARG A 355 -7.41 17.14 -39.57
N ARG A 356 -6.10 17.30 -39.70
CA ARG A 356 -5.43 17.37 -41.01
C ARG A 356 -5.37 16.04 -41.73
N ARG A 357 -5.19 14.92 -41.00
CA ARG A 357 -5.12 13.57 -41.60
C ARG A 357 -6.45 13.05 -42.15
N SER A 358 -7.58 13.69 -41.84
CA SER A 358 -8.91 13.25 -42.30
C SER A 358 -9.39 13.93 -43.60
N MET A 359 -8.61 14.83 -44.20
CA MET A 359 -9.01 15.54 -45.44
C MET A 359 -8.13 15.24 -46.66
N GLU A 360 -7.14 14.35 -46.57
CA GLU A 360 -6.26 14.02 -47.71
C GLU A 360 -6.70 12.78 -48.51
N ASP A 361 -7.87 12.22 -48.20
CA ASP A 361 -8.42 11.05 -48.92
C ASP A 361 -9.86 11.32 -49.37
N LYS A 362 -10.01 12.22 -50.35
CA LYS A 362 -11.20 12.37 -51.21
C LYS A 362 -10.86 13.00 -52.56
#